data_AF-A0A8B5Y7G0-F1
#
_entry.id   AF-A0A8B5Y7G0-F1
#
_cell.length_a   1.000
_cell.length_b   1.000
_cell.length_c   1.000
_cell.angle_alpha   90.00
_cell.angle_beta   90.00
_cell.angle_gamma   90.00
#
_symmetry.space_group_name_H-M   'P 1'
#
loop_
_entity.id
_entity.type
_entity.pdbx_description
1 polymer ?
#
loop_
_entity_poly.entity_id
_entity_poly.type
_entity_poly.pdbx_seq_one_letter_code
_entity_poly.pdbx_strand_id
1 'polypeptide(L)' 'MNKEEILEVFKYLEENKIFAYIEELSLEVSNQYLERKDHRNSIEFLQKMMYGQTKIKKGECLYEY' A
#
# COMPACT_ATOMS: atom_id res chain seq x y z
N MET A 1 -0.23 -10.17 12.65
CA MET A 1 -0.54 -9.14 11.64
C MET A 1 -2.04 -8.98 11.62
N ASN A 2 -2.55 -7.84 12.10
CA ASN A 2 -3.96 -7.54 12.10
C ASN A 2 -4.28 -6.78 10.80
N LYS A 3 -5.18 -7.33 9.97
CA LYS A 3 -5.52 -6.71 8.67
C LYS A 3 -6.19 -5.36 8.86
N GLU A 4 -7.02 -5.21 9.89
CA GLU A 4 -7.81 -4.00 10.14
C GLU A 4 -6.89 -2.81 10.48
N GLU A 5 -5.96 -3.00 11.42
CA GLU A 5 -4.96 -1.99 11.78
C GLU A 5 -4.11 -1.56 10.57
N ILE A 6 -3.74 -2.50 9.71
CA ILE A 6 -2.99 -2.21 8.48
C ILE A 6 -3.82 -1.33 7.54
N LEU A 7 -5.10 -1.67 7.35
CA LEU A 7 -5.99 -0.88 6.49
C LEU A 7 -6.22 0.53 7.05
N GLU A 8 -6.24 0.71 8.36
CA GLU A 8 -6.29 2.03 9.00
C GLU A 8 -5.05 2.87 8.70
N VAL A 9 -3.85 2.27 8.77
CA VAL A 9 -2.60 2.95 8.38
C VAL A 9 -2.64 3.35 6.90
N PHE A 10 -3.04 2.44 6.02
CA PHE A 10 -3.13 2.75 4.59
C PHE A 10 -4.16 3.85 4.29
N LYS A 11 -5.27 3.88 5.02
CA LYS A 11 -6.27 4.94 4.90
C LYS A 11 -5.66 6.29 5.26
N TYR A 12 -4.93 6.38 6.37
CA TYR A 12 -4.21 7.59 6.76
C TYR A 12 -3.22 8.05 5.68
N LEU A 13 -2.40 7.13 5.16
CA LEU A 13 -1.43 7.44 4.11
C LEU A 13 -2.11 7.96 2.83
N GLU A 14 -3.26 7.40 2.48
CA GLU A 14 -4.01 7.75 1.28
C GLU A 14 -4.68 9.12 1.42
N GLU A 15 -5.29 9.41 2.58
CA GLU A 15 -5.88 10.72 2.90
C GLU A 15 -4.82 11.84 2.86
N ASN A 16 -3.59 11.54 3.26
CA ASN A 16 -2.46 12.48 3.23
C ASN A 16 -1.62 12.41 1.94
N LYS A 17 -2.06 11.66 0.93
CA LYS A 17 -1.37 11.52 -0.38
C LYS A 17 0.10 11.06 -0.28
N ILE A 18 0.42 10.28 0.75
CA ILE A 18 1.75 9.72 1.02
C ILE A 18 1.95 8.44 0.17
N PHE A 19 1.84 8.58 -1.15
CA PHE A 19 1.74 7.43 -2.06
C PHE A 19 3.01 6.58 -2.15
N ALA A 20 4.19 7.16 -1.87
CA ALA A 20 5.45 6.42 -1.81
C ALA A 20 5.43 5.33 -0.72
N TYR A 21 4.91 5.67 0.46
CA TYR A 21 4.77 4.71 1.56
C TYR A 21 3.69 3.67 1.24
N ILE A 22 2.63 4.06 0.51
CA ILE A 22 1.62 3.10 0.04
C ILE A 22 2.23 2.05 -0.88
N GLU A 23 3.08 2.45 -1.83
CA GLU A 23 3.79 1.53 -2.72
C GLU A 23 4.65 0.52 -1.94
N GLU A 24 5.56 1.03 -1.11
CA GLU A 24 6.56 0.21 -0.40
C GLU A 24 5.91 -0.73 0.62
N LEU A 25 5.05 -0.20 1.49
CA LEU A 25 4.43 -1.00 2.56
C LEU A 25 3.46 -2.03 1.99
N SER A 26 2.79 -1.75 0.87
CA SER A 26 1.90 -2.73 0.24
C SER A 26 2.67 -3.94 -0.29
N LEU A 27 3.87 -3.73 -0.84
CA LEU A 27 4.74 -4.83 -1.26
C LEU A 27 5.17 -5.68 -0.06
N GLU A 28 5.60 -5.04 1.02
CA GLU A 28 6.01 -5.73 2.24
C GLU A 28 4.87 -6.57 2.85
N VAL A 29 3.67 -5.99 2.99
CA VAL A 29 2.49 -6.70 3.50
C VAL A 29 2.11 -7.85 2.56
N SER A 30 2.21 -7.65 1.24
CA SER A 30 1.96 -8.72 0.27
C SER A 30 2.90 -9.90 0.46
N ASN A 31 4.20 -9.66 0.65
CA ASN A 31 5.19 -10.70 0.88
C ASN A 31 4.89 -11.47 2.17
N GLN A 32 4.50 -10.79 3.25
CA GLN A 32 4.12 -11.47 4.50
C GLN A 32 2.87 -12.36 4.36
N TYR A 33 1.89 -11.96 3.53
CA TYR A 33 0.75 -12.83 3.22
C TYR A 33 1.15 -13.99 2.31
N LEU A 34 2.06 -13.77 1.36
CA LEU A 34 2.59 -14.81 0.48
C LEU A 34 3.34 -15.90 1.28
N GLU A 35 4.17 -15.51 2.25
CA GLU A 35 4.86 -16.43 3.16
C GLU A 35 3.89 -17.33 3.93
N ARG A 36 2.70 -16.82 4.24
CA ARG A 36 1.62 -17.55 4.91
C ARG A 36 0.74 -18.36 3.95
N LYS A 37 1.07 -18.38 2.65
CA LYS A 37 0.28 -18.99 1.56
C LYS A 37 -1.12 -18.37 1.41
N ASP A 38 -1.31 -17.16 1.94
CA ASP A 38 -2.53 -16.39 1.75
C ASP A 38 -2.42 -15.56 0.47
N HIS A 39 -2.57 -16.26 -0.65
CA HIS A 39 -2.42 -15.66 -1.97
C HIS A 39 -3.47 -14.57 -2.25
N ARG A 40 -4.67 -14.69 -1.65
CA ARG A 40 -5.74 -13.71 -1.84
C ARG A 40 -5.35 -12.35 -1.28
N ASN A 41 -4.93 -12.32 -0.02
CA ASN A 41 -4.50 -11.06 0.59
C ASN A 41 -3.19 -10.56 -0.02
N SER A 42 -2.26 -11.45 -0.39
CA SER A 42 -1.05 -11.05 -1.12
C SER A 42 -1.38 -10.30 -2.42
N ILE A 43 -2.32 -10.80 -3.23
CA ILE A 43 -2.76 -10.13 -4.47
C ILE A 43 -3.44 -8.79 -4.18
N GLU A 44 -4.28 -8.71 -3.14
CA GLU A 44 -4.95 -7.46 -2.74
C GLU A 44 -3.93 -6.35 -2.45
N PHE A 45 -2.88 -6.66 -1.69
CA PHE A 45 -1.83 -5.69 -1.40
C PHE A 45 -0.92 -5.40 -2.61
N LEU A 46 -0.67 -6.35 -3.51
CA LEU A 46 0.01 -6.04 -4.79
C LEU A 46 -0.78 -5.04 -5.64
N GLN A 47 -2.10 -5.17 -5.70
CA GLN A 47 -2.94 -4.20 -6.39
C GLN A 47 -2.85 -2.81 -5.74
N LYS A 48 -2.75 -2.74 -4.41
CA LYS A 48 -2.55 -1.47 -3.69
C LYS A 48 -1.16 -0.86 -3.93
N MET A 49 -0.13 -1.69 -4.10
CA MET A 49 1.20 -1.25 -4.53
C MET A 49 1.16 -0.60 -5.92
N MET A 50 0.50 -1.25 -6.89
CA MET A 50 0.29 -0.69 -8.24
C MET A 50 -0.53 0.62 -8.23
N TYR A 51 -1.48 0.73 -7.30
CA TYR A 51 -2.23 1.97 -7.08
C TYR A 51 -1.31 3.11 -6.63
N GLY A 52 -0.46 2.88 -5.62
CA GLY A 52 0.55 3.86 -5.18
C GLY A 52 1.46 4.31 -6.33
N GLN A 53 2.01 3.36 -7.09
CA GLN A 53 2.82 3.64 -8.29
C GLN A 53 2.11 4.52 -9.31
N THR A 54 0.84 4.23 -9.58
CA THR A 54 0.04 5.00 -10.54
C THR A 54 -0.15 6.43 -10.07
N LYS A 55 -0.42 6.63 -8.77
CA LYS A 55 -0.60 7.96 -8.18
C LYS A 55 0.69 8.79 -8.21
N ILE A 56 1.83 8.17 -7.91
CA ILE A 56 3.15 8.80 -8.00
C ILE A 56 3.44 9.24 -9.44
N LYS A 57 3.25 8.35 -10.42
CA LYS A 57 3.49 8.65 -11.85
C LYS A 57 2.63 9.80 -12.38
N LYS A 58 1.42 9.99 -11.82
CA LYS A 58 0.54 11.11 -12.16
C LYS A 58 0.92 12.44 -11.50
N GLY A 59 1.92 12.45 -10.62
CA GLY A 59 2.31 13.63 -9.86
C GLY A 59 1.28 14.01 -8.79
N GLU A 60 0.41 13.09 -8.35
CA GLU A 60 -0.59 13.38 -7.31
C GLU A 60 0.02 13.44 -5.89
N CYS A 61 1.34 13.37 -5.77
CA CYS A 61 2.05 13.39 -4.50
C CYS A 61 2.31 14.82 -4.04
N LEU A 62 1.68 15.22 -2.92
CA LEU A 62 1.88 16.53 -2.30
C LEU A 62 3.01 16.45 -1.27
N TYR A 63 4.25 16.28 -1.70
CA TYR A 63 5.36 16.84 -0.92
C TYR A 63 5.61 18.24 -1.49
N GLU A 64 4.76 19.20 -1.13
CA GLU A 64 5.16 20.60 -1.21
C GLU A 64 6.23 20.78 -0.13
N TYR A 65 7.50 20.78 -0.57
CA TYR A 65 8.66 21.10 0.25
C TYR A 65 8.67 22.57 0.66
#